data_AF-L5P1L8-F1
#
_entry.id   AF-L5P1L8-F1
#
_cell.length_a   1.000
_cell.length_b   1.000
_cell.length_c   1.000
_cell.angle_alpha   90.00
_cell.angle_beta   90.00
_cell.angle_gamma   90.00
#
_symmetry.space_group_name_H-M   'P 1'
#
loop_
_entity.id
_entity.type
_entity.pdbx_description
1 polymer ?
#
loop_
_entity_poly.entity_id
_entity_poly.type
_entity_poly.pdbx_seq_one_letter_code
_entity_poly.pdbx_strand_id
1 'polypeptide(L)'
;KLGIPEAEKNALSGVGAQYESEVVYQNMQERWEEKGVVFMNMDQAVQEHEDIVKEYFMTKCVPPSDNKFAALHGAIWSGGSFVYVPEDVTVEMPVQAYFRMNSEGMGQFEHTLIVAEKGSEVHYIEGCSAPKYSAFNLHSGGVEVFVGEDAHVQYSTVQNWSKNTYNLNTKRAIVEKGGRMEWISGSMGSKATMLYPASILKGRGASDNHITIAFAGEGQNIDTGAKVYHNAPETKSTIESKSISKDGGRTNYRGLVHIANGAKNSSTAVECDALMFDNESTSDTMPYMEINESTVDVAHEATVGKIGDEDIFYLQSRGLDDDDAKQMIVSGFIEPITEELPIEYAVELNRLVELEMEGSLG
;
A
#
# COMPACT_ATOMS: atom_id res chain seq x y z
N LYS A 1 -0.78 -23.93 -21.81
CA LYS A 1 -2.27 -24.03 -21.85
C LYS A 1 -2.76 -23.99 -20.41
N LEU A 2 -3.21 -22.83 -19.97
CA LEU A 2 -3.61 -22.55 -18.58
C LEU A 2 -4.91 -23.29 -18.23
N GLY A 3 -4.84 -24.15 -17.21
CA GLY A 3 -5.99 -24.85 -16.63
C GLY A 3 -6.57 -24.02 -15.49
N ILE A 4 -7.34 -23.00 -15.85
CA ILE A 4 -8.22 -22.28 -14.92
C ILE A 4 -9.39 -23.21 -14.59
N PRO A 5 -9.65 -23.56 -13.33
CA PRO A 5 -10.80 -24.37 -12.94
C PRO A 5 -12.09 -23.76 -13.50
N GLU A 6 -12.91 -24.58 -14.15
CA GLU A 6 -14.09 -24.19 -14.94
C GLU A 6 -15.14 -23.35 -14.17
N ALA A 7 -15.05 -23.32 -12.84
CA ALA A 7 -15.87 -22.49 -11.96
C ALA A 7 -15.42 -21.01 -11.94
N GLU A 8 -14.12 -20.71 -11.92
CA GLU A 8 -13.61 -19.33 -11.97
C GLU A 8 -13.90 -18.68 -13.33
N LYS A 9 -13.84 -19.47 -14.41
CA LYS A 9 -14.04 -18.99 -15.77
C LYS A 9 -15.47 -18.54 -16.08
N ASN A 10 -16.45 -19.09 -15.36
CA ASN A 10 -17.86 -18.73 -15.50
C ASN A 10 -18.30 -17.65 -14.47
N ALA A 11 -17.58 -17.49 -13.37
CA ALA A 11 -17.86 -16.48 -12.34
C ALA A 11 -17.21 -15.12 -12.64
N LEU A 12 -16.09 -15.10 -13.37
CA LEU A 12 -15.37 -13.89 -13.76
C LEU A 12 -15.88 -13.36 -15.11
N SER A 13 -16.94 -12.55 -15.08
CA SER A 13 -17.42 -11.80 -16.26
C SER A 13 -16.41 -10.79 -16.81
N GLY A 14 -15.28 -10.55 -16.12
CA GLY A 14 -14.17 -9.68 -16.53
C GLY A 14 -13.12 -10.32 -17.44
N VAL A 15 -13.17 -11.63 -17.71
CA VAL A 15 -12.14 -12.30 -18.55
C VAL A 15 -12.18 -11.84 -20.01
N GLY A 16 -13.33 -11.34 -20.49
CA GLY A 16 -13.42 -10.70 -21.81
C GLY A 16 -12.64 -9.38 -21.89
N ALA A 17 -12.65 -8.60 -20.81
CA ALA A 17 -11.91 -7.35 -20.73
C ALA A 17 -10.39 -7.59 -20.73
N GLN A 18 -9.89 -8.66 -20.09
CA GLN A 18 -8.46 -8.98 -20.08
C GLN A 18 -7.88 -9.25 -21.49
N TYR A 19 -8.63 -9.89 -22.38
CA TYR A 19 -8.17 -10.14 -23.76
C TYR A 19 -8.12 -8.87 -24.62
N GLU A 20 -9.04 -7.92 -24.40
CA GLU A 20 -8.98 -6.60 -25.06
C GLU A 20 -7.93 -5.68 -24.40
N SER A 21 -7.66 -5.87 -23.10
CA SER A 21 -6.67 -5.13 -22.32
C SER A 21 -5.23 -5.41 -22.77
N GLU A 22 -4.88 -6.63 -23.20
CA GLU A 22 -3.52 -6.93 -23.66
C GLU A 22 -3.12 -6.08 -24.87
N VAL A 23 -4.02 -5.88 -25.83
CA VAL A 23 -3.77 -5.05 -27.03
C VAL A 23 -3.69 -3.57 -26.66
N VAL A 24 -4.53 -3.10 -25.73
CA VAL A 24 -4.48 -1.72 -25.21
C VAL A 24 -3.17 -1.49 -24.46
N TYR A 25 -2.76 -2.44 -23.61
CA TYR A 25 -1.54 -2.35 -22.82
C TYR A 25 -0.28 -2.32 -23.70
N GLN A 26 -0.21 -3.17 -24.72
CA GLN A 26 0.91 -3.18 -25.68
C GLN A 26 1.02 -1.84 -26.45
N ASN A 27 -0.10 -1.30 -26.94
CA ASN A 27 -0.10 0.01 -27.61
C ASN A 27 0.27 1.17 -26.65
N MET A 28 0.01 1.00 -25.36
CA MET A 28 0.33 2.01 -24.34
C MET A 28 1.80 1.94 -23.95
N GLN A 29 2.36 0.74 -23.85
CA GLN A 29 3.77 0.52 -23.64
C GLN A 29 4.60 1.14 -24.76
N GLU A 30 4.23 0.96 -26.04
CA GLU A 30 4.90 1.64 -27.16
C GLU A 30 4.88 3.17 -27.02
N ARG A 31 3.73 3.75 -26.61
CA ARG A 31 3.59 5.21 -26.40
C ARG A 31 4.38 5.72 -25.20
N TRP A 32 4.54 4.90 -24.17
CA TRP A 32 5.37 5.22 -23.01
C TRP A 32 6.85 5.19 -23.38
N GLU A 33 7.28 4.18 -24.13
CA GLU A 33 8.63 4.06 -24.66
C GLU A 33 8.98 5.24 -25.59
N GLU A 34 8.04 5.69 -26.43
CA GLU A 34 8.20 6.91 -27.25
C GLU A 34 8.42 8.18 -26.41
N LYS A 35 7.83 8.25 -25.22
CA LYS A 35 8.03 9.35 -24.26
C LYS A 35 9.25 9.13 -23.35
N GLY A 36 9.98 8.02 -23.51
CA GLY A 36 11.17 7.69 -22.71
C GLY A 36 10.88 7.06 -21.34
N VAL A 37 9.62 6.69 -21.07
CA VAL A 37 9.24 5.98 -19.84
C VAL A 37 9.74 4.55 -19.94
N VAL A 38 10.38 4.07 -18.87
CA VAL A 38 10.85 2.69 -18.76
C VAL A 38 10.01 1.98 -17.72
N PHE A 39 9.39 0.86 -18.11
CA PHE A 39 8.78 -0.08 -17.17
C PHE A 39 9.22 -1.49 -17.51
N MET A 40 9.99 -2.11 -16.61
CA MET A 40 10.50 -3.47 -16.82
C MET A 40 10.81 -4.18 -15.50
N ASN A 41 11.21 -5.45 -15.58
CA ASN A 41 11.68 -6.17 -14.41
C ASN A 41 13.07 -5.67 -13.98
N MET A 42 13.31 -5.58 -12.67
CA MET A 42 14.62 -5.23 -12.11
C MET A 42 15.78 -6.11 -12.62
N ASP A 43 15.54 -7.40 -12.93
CA ASP A 43 16.55 -8.31 -13.49
C ASP A 43 17.09 -7.83 -14.85
N GLN A 44 16.25 -7.13 -15.62
CA GLN A 44 16.65 -6.47 -16.88
C GLN A 44 17.23 -5.09 -16.62
N ALA A 45 16.62 -4.33 -15.70
CA ALA A 45 17.07 -2.97 -15.38
C ALA A 45 18.53 -2.92 -14.92
N VAL A 46 19.00 -3.90 -14.13
CA VAL A 46 20.41 -3.98 -13.71
C VAL A 46 21.39 -4.19 -14.87
N GLN A 47 20.93 -4.70 -16.01
CA GLN A 47 21.74 -4.94 -17.21
C GLN A 47 21.63 -3.79 -18.22
N GLU A 48 20.41 -3.26 -18.42
CA GLU A 48 20.10 -2.28 -19.47
C GLU A 48 20.19 -0.82 -18.99
N HIS A 49 19.97 -0.58 -17.70
CA HIS A 49 19.97 0.75 -17.04
C HIS A 49 20.90 0.76 -15.81
N GLU A 50 22.07 0.14 -15.94
CA GLU A 50 23.02 -0.11 -14.84
C GLU A 50 23.43 1.18 -14.09
N ASP A 51 23.58 2.30 -14.79
CA ASP A 51 23.96 3.59 -14.24
C ASP A 51 22.90 4.15 -13.29
N ILE A 52 21.64 4.14 -13.70
CA ILE A 52 20.50 4.59 -12.88
C ILE A 52 20.33 3.63 -11.70
N VAL A 53 20.32 2.33 -11.95
CA VAL A 53 20.11 1.34 -10.89
C VAL A 53 21.22 1.42 -9.83
N LYS A 54 22.49 1.53 -10.22
CA LYS A 54 23.59 1.72 -9.26
C LYS A 54 23.49 3.01 -8.45
N GLU A 55 22.93 4.06 -9.02
CA GLU A 55 22.75 5.32 -8.32
C GLU A 55 21.72 5.20 -7.19
N TYR A 56 20.60 4.51 -7.46
CA TYR A 56 19.42 4.57 -6.61
C TYR A 56 19.19 3.33 -5.74
N PHE A 57 19.45 2.13 -6.26
CA PHE A 57 19.12 0.86 -5.59
C PHE A 57 19.91 0.66 -4.30
N MET A 58 19.17 0.68 -3.18
CA MET A 58 19.64 0.47 -1.82
C MET A 58 20.85 1.34 -1.43
N THR A 59 20.94 2.55 -1.99
CA THR A 59 22.04 3.49 -1.70
C THR A 59 21.62 4.59 -0.74
N LYS A 60 20.55 5.32 -1.09
CA LYS A 60 20.15 6.58 -0.45
C LYS A 60 18.82 6.44 0.30
N CYS A 61 17.87 5.66 -0.20
CA CYS A 61 16.52 5.58 0.34
C CYS A 61 16.40 4.45 1.37
N VAL A 62 16.63 3.19 0.97
CA VAL A 62 16.59 2.01 1.85
C VAL A 62 17.94 1.28 1.80
N PRO A 63 18.95 1.74 2.55
CA PRO A 63 20.24 1.07 2.57
C PRO A 63 20.15 -0.33 3.22
N PRO A 64 21.02 -1.30 2.89
CA PRO A 64 20.99 -2.62 3.52
C PRO A 64 21.21 -2.57 5.04
N SER A 65 21.82 -1.49 5.55
CA SER A 65 22.01 -1.27 6.98
C SER A 65 20.78 -0.74 7.72
N ASP A 66 19.67 -0.45 7.02
CA ASP A 66 18.48 0.18 7.60
C ASP A 66 17.87 -0.65 8.73
N ASN A 67 17.65 -1.93 8.46
CA ASN A 67 17.15 -2.89 9.44
C ASN A 67 17.52 -4.33 9.03
N LYS A 68 17.29 -5.29 9.93
CA LYS A 68 17.67 -6.70 9.69
C LYS A 68 17.00 -7.32 8.47
N PHE A 69 15.79 -6.90 8.10
CA PHE A 69 15.06 -7.41 6.94
C PHE A 69 15.50 -6.72 5.66
N ALA A 70 15.82 -5.42 5.69
CA ALA A 70 16.49 -4.74 4.58
C ALA A 70 17.87 -5.36 4.28
N ALA A 71 18.64 -5.70 5.33
CA ALA A 71 19.93 -6.38 5.19
C ALA A 71 19.78 -7.76 4.52
N LEU A 72 18.80 -8.54 4.97
CA LEU A 72 18.47 -9.83 4.36
C LEU A 72 18.03 -9.64 2.90
N HIS A 73 17.08 -8.73 2.66
CA HIS A 73 16.57 -8.40 1.34
C HIS A 73 17.70 -8.07 0.36
N GLY A 74 18.57 -7.10 0.69
CA GLY A 74 19.68 -6.73 -0.20
C GLY A 74 20.68 -7.86 -0.47
N ALA A 75 20.76 -8.88 0.39
CA ALA A 75 21.65 -10.02 0.19
C ALA A 75 21.08 -11.10 -0.76
N ILE A 76 19.76 -11.22 -0.87
CA ILE A 76 19.09 -12.34 -1.58
C ILE A 76 18.01 -11.90 -2.57
N TRP A 77 17.83 -10.59 -2.72
CA TRP A 77 16.87 -9.97 -3.63
C TRP A 77 16.90 -10.62 -5.02
N SER A 78 15.71 -10.80 -5.61
CA SER A 78 15.55 -11.28 -6.98
C SER A 78 14.22 -10.79 -7.56
N GLY A 79 14.26 -10.26 -8.79
CA GLY A 79 13.08 -9.76 -9.49
C GLY A 79 12.49 -8.47 -8.92
N GLY A 80 11.25 -8.14 -9.31
CA GLY A 80 10.60 -6.88 -8.94
C GLY A 80 10.42 -5.96 -10.14
N SER A 81 10.20 -4.68 -9.88
CA SER A 81 9.84 -3.70 -10.91
C SER A 81 10.78 -2.50 -10.92
N PHE A 82 11.15 -2.06 -12.12
CA PHE A 82 11.84 -0.81 -12.35
C PHE A 82 10.93 0.11 -13.15
N VAL A 83 10.69 1.32 -12.63
CA VAL A 83 9.93 2.38 -13.29
C VAL A 83 10.80 3.62 -13.33
N TYR A 84 11.04 4.16 -14.52
CA TYR A 84 11.68 5.45 -14.72
C TYR A 84 10.78 6.34 -15.57
N VAL A 85 10.50 7.55 -15.09
CA VAL A 85 9.63 8.53 -15.76
C VAL A 85 10.44 9.80 -16.02
N PRO A 86 10.69 10.17 -17.29
CA PRO A 86 11.47 11.36 -17.63
C PRO A 86 10.82 12.68 -17.22
N GLU A 87 11.60 13.75 -17.26
CA GLU A 87 11.13 15.10 -16.94
C GLU A 87 9.89 15.51 -17.76
N ASP A 88 8.93 16.16 -17.09
CA ASP A 88 7.69 16.69 -17.67
C ASP A 88 6.81 15.64 -18.40
N VAL A 89 6.96 14.35 -18.06
CA VAL A 89 6.15 13.26 -18.62
C VAL A 89 5.08 12.79 -17.64
N THR A 90 3.81 12.86 -18.07
CA THR A 90 2.68 12.23 -17.38
C THR A 90 2.38 10.85 -18.00
N VAL A 91 2.38 9.81 -17.16
CA VAL A 91 1.93 8.46 -17.51
C VAL A 91 0.42 8.39 -17.31
N GLU A 92 -0.33 8.48 -18.41
CA GLU A 92 -1.80 8.66 -18.41
C GLU A 92 -2.60 7.48 -17.85
N MET A 93 -2.00 6.29 -17.78
CA MET A 93 -2.66 5.12 -17.21
C MET A 93 -1.76 4.46 -16.17
N PRO A 94 -2.33 3.83 -15.13
CA PRO A 94 -1.51 3.23 -14.08
C PRO A 94 -0.62 2.11 -14.61
N VAL A 95 0.63 2.12 -14.18
CA VAL A 95 1.59 1.03 -14.41
C VAL A 95 1.30 -0.06 -13.37
N GLN A 96 1.15 -1.31 -13.81
CA GLN A 96 0.69 -2.39 -12.95
C GLN A 96 1.72 -3.52 -12.87
N ALA A 97 2.04 -3.95 -11.67
CA ALA A 97 2.83 -5.14 -11.39
C ALA A 97 2.05 -6.09 -10.48
N TYR A 98 2.01 -7.38 -10.83
CA TYR A 98 1.35 -8.40 -10.03
C TYR A 98 2.34 -9.44 -9.54
N PHE A 99 2.48 -9.54 -8.22
CA PHE A 99 3.38 -10.47 -7.57
C PHE A 99 2.61 -11.66 -6.99
N ARG A 100 3.00 -12.88 -7.38
CA ARG A 100 2.33 -14.11 -6.93
C ARG A 100 3.31 -15.10 -6.34
N MET A 101 3.08 -15.50 -5.09
CA MET A 101 3.85 -16.58 -4.45
C MET A 101 3.34 -17.93 -4.96
N ASN A 102 4.18 -18.66 -5.71
CA ASN A 102 3.78 -19.88 -6.40
C ASN A 102 4.40 -21.17 -5.82
N SER A 103 5.20 -21.10 -4.75
CA SER A 103 5.82 -22.30 -4.18
C SER A 103 5.88 -22.28 -2.66
N GLU A 104 5.76 -23.47 -2.08
CA GLU A 104 5.73 -23.70 -0.64
C GLU A 104 7.10 -23.42 0.00
N GLY A 105 7.10 -22.68 1.12
CA GLY A 105 8.32 -22.37 1.89
C GLY A 105 9.25 -21.36 1.20
N MET A 106 8.77 -20.67 0.16
CA MET A 106 9.53 -19.65 -0.54
C MET A 106 9.55 -18.35 0.26
N GLY A 107 10.72 -17.72 0.32
CA GLY A 107 10.83 -16.31 0.68
C GLY A 107 10.73 -15.45 -0.57
N GLN A 108 9.87 -14.44 -0.55
CA GLN A 108 9.74 -13.47 -1.63
C GLN A 108 10.46 -12.18 -1.25
N PHE A 109 11.37 -11.74 -2.12
CA PHE A 109 12.24 -10.59 -1.91
C PHE A 109 12.31 -9.76 -3.18
N GLU A 110 11.15 -9.36 -3.70
CA GLU A 110 11.05 -8.48 -4.86
C GLU A 110 11.35 -7.03 -4.49
N HIS A 111 12.00 -6.31 -5.41
CA HIS A 111 12.31 -4.90 -5.20
C HIS A 111 11.65 -4.03 -6.26
N THR A 112 10.96 -2.99 -5.82
CA THR A 112 10.35 -2.01 -6.69
C THR A 112 11.12 -0.69 -6.57
N LEU A 113 11.77 -0.29 -7.66
CA LEU A 113 12.49 0.98 -7.77
C LEU A 113 11.73 1.90 -8.73
N ILE A 114 11.25 3.02 -8.22
CA ILE A 114 10.55 4.06 -9.00
C ILE A 114 11.36 5.35 -8.94
N VAL A 115 11.70 5.87 -10.12
CA VAL A 115 12.38 7.15 -10.28
C VAL A 115 11.52 8.05 -11.16
N ALA A 116 10.90 9.05 -10.55
CA ALA A 116 10.09 10.05 -11.22
C ALA A 116 10.87 11.36 -11.28
N GLU A 117 11.34 11.74 -12.48
CA GLU A 117 12.11 12.96 -12.70
C GLU A 117 11.23 14.22 -12.55
N LYS A 118 11.85 15.39 -12.64
CA LYS A 118 11.18 16.68 -12.44
C LYS A 118 9.88 16.83 -13.25
N GLY A 119 8.79 17.26 -12.61
CA GLY A 119 7.52 17.53 -13.27
C GLY A 119 6.82 16.29 -13.85
N SER A 120 7.33 15.09 -13.58
CA SER A 120 6.74 13.84 -14.06
C SER A 120 5.60 13.35 -13.18
N GLU A 121 4.73 12.51 -13.72
CA GLU A 121 3.60 11.96 -12.99
C GLU A 121 3.40 10.48 -13.33
N VAL A 122 3.25 9.64 -12.30
CA VAL A 122 2.98 8.21 -12.47
C VAL A 122 2.13 7.65 -11.33
N HIS A 123 1.15 6.84 -11.71
CA HIS A 123 0.42 5.96 -10.80
C HIS A 123 0.94 4.54 -10.98
N TYR A 124 1.48 3.96 -9.91
CA TYR A 124 1.94 2.58 -9.87
C TYR A 124 1.03 1.75 -8.96
N ILE A 125 0.60 0.58 -9.45
CA ILE A 125 -0.26 -0.34 -8.72
C ILE A 125 0.44 -1.68 -8.56
N GLU A 126 0.53 -2.13 -7.32
CA GLU A 126 1.07 -3.44 -6.95
C GLU A 126 -0.04 -4.31 -6.36
N GLY A 127 -0.32 -5.42 -7.04
CA GLY A 127 -1.21 -6.47 -6.55
C GLY A 127 -0.42 -7.66 -6.02
N CYS A 128 -0.77 -8.15 -4.83
CA CYS A 128 -0.15 -9.34 -4.24
C CYS A 128 -1.19 -10.39 -3.84
N SER A 129 -1.06 -11.61 -4.36
CA SER A 129 -1.86 -12.76 -3.90
C SER A 129 -1.03 -14.03 -3.70
N ALA A 130 -1.39 -14.81 -2.69
CA ALA A 130 -0.78 -16.11 -2.42
C ALA A 130 -1.82 -17.22 -2.20
N PRO A 131 -1.69 -18.38 -2.86
CA PRO A 131 -2.44 -19.59 -2.49
C PRO A 131 -2.18 -19.99 -1.03
N LYS A 132 -3.13 -20.71 -0.41
CA LYS A 132 -2.90 -21.38 0.88
C LYS A 132 -1.83 -22.47 0.71
N TYR A 133 -0.76 -22.37 1.47
CA TYR A 133 0.29 -23.40 1.58
C TYR A 133 0.40 -23.90 3.03
N SER A 134 0.96 -25.09 3.25
CA SER A 134 1.11 -25.70 4.58
C SER A 134 2.28 -25.17 5.40
N ALA A 135 3.33 -24.66 4.75
CA ALA A 135 4.53 -24.12 5.41
C ALA A 135 4.46 -22.59 5.61
N PHE A 136 5.11 -22.05 6.65
CA PHE A 136 5.23 -20.59 6.80
C PHE A 136 6.03 -19.99 5.64
N ASN A 137 5.56 -18.85 5.12
CA ASN A 137 6.23 -18.10 4.07
C ASN A 137 6.69 -16.74 4.60
N LEU A 138 7.72 -16.16 3.99
CA LEU A 138 8.20 -14.82 4.29
C LEU A 138 8.11 -13.98 3.02
N HIS A 139 7.43 -12.85 3.11
CA HIS A 139 7.47 -11.79 2.11
C HIS A 139 8.17 -10.59 2.75
N SER A 140 9.29 -10.19 2.17
CA SER A 140 10.15 -9.10 2.64
C SER A 140 10.55 -8.28 1.43
N GLY A 141 9.58 -7.58 0.86
CA GLY A 141 9.72 -6.68 -0.28
C GLY A 141 10.44 -5.38 0.10
N GLY A 142 11.13 -4.82 -0.89
CA GLY A 142 11.80 -3.52 -0.84
C GLY A 142 11.16 -2.56 -1.82
N VAL A 143 10.79 -1.35 -1.38
CA VAL A 143 10.27 -0.32 -2.29
C VAL A 143 11.01 0.98 -2.05
N GLU A 144 11.63 1.50 -3.11
CA GLU A 144 12.31 2.79 -3.13
C GLU A 144 11.67 3.68 -4.19
N VAL A 145 11.12 4.81 -3.74
CA VAL A 145 10.52 5.81 -4.63
C VAL A 145 11.31 7.11 -4.54
N PHE A 146 11.72 7.64 -5.68
CA PHE A 146 12.39 8.93 -5.79
C PHE A 146 11.46 9.87 -6.55
N VAL A 147 10.90 10.84 -5.84
CA VAL A 147 9.97 11.85 -6.39
C VAL A 147 10.75 13.14 -6.61
N GLY A 148 11.01 13.48 -7.88
CA GLY A 148 11.73 14.66 -8.32
C GLY A 148 11.02 15.98 -8.00
N GLU A 149 11.64 17.10 -8.39
CA GLU A 149 11.05 18.43 -8.19
C GLU A 149 9.69 18.52 -8.92
N ASP A 150 8.65 18.97 -8.22
CA ASP A 150 7.29 19.12 -8.76
C ASP A 150 6.70 17.85 -9.39
N ALA A 151 7.28 16.66 -9.11
CA ALA A 151 6.80 15.37 -9.62
C ALA A 151 5.70 14.78 -8.73
N HIS A 152 4.88 13.90 -9.28
CA HIS A 152 3.78 13.22 -8.58
C HIS A 152 3.88 11.70 -8.72
N VAL A 153 3.95 10.98 -7.59
CA VAL A 153 3.90 9.52 -7.58
C VAL A 153 2.79 9.04 -6.67
N GLN A 154 1.82 8.34 -7.24
CA GLN A 154 0.82 7.58 -6.49
C GLN A 154 1.22 6.10 -6.51
N TYR A 155 1.37 5.52 -5.33
CA TYR A 155 1.68 4.11 -5.15
C TYR A 155 0.52 3.43 -4.45
N SER A 156 -0.20 2.60 -5.20
CA SER A 156 -1.36 1.85 -4.71
C SER A 156 -1.02 0.39 -4.51
N THR A 157 -1.47 -0.19 -3.40
CA THR A 157 -1.28 -1.61 -3.11
C THR A 157 -2.53 -2.26 -2.55
N VAL A 158 -2.89 -3.43 -3.10
CA VAL A 158 -3.90 -4.30 -2.52
C VAL A 158 -3.25 -5.66 -2.29
N GLN A 159 -3.12 -6.04 -1.02
CA GLN A 159 -2.44 -7.26 -0.61
C GLN A 159 -3.44 -8.21 0.06
N ASN A 160 -3.48 -9.45 -0.43
CA ASN A 160 -4.15 -10.56 0.26
C ASN A 160 -3.21 -11.76 0.36
N TRP A 161 -2.55 -11.88 1.52
CA TRP A 161 -1.63 -12.98 1.79
C TRP A 161 -2.34 -14.16 2.44
N SER A 162 -1.84 -15.37 2.20
CA SER A 162 -2.26 -16.53 2.99
C SER A 162 -1.92 -16.34 4.48
N LYS A 163 -2.80 -16.81 5.39
CA LYS A 163 -2.71 -16.60 6.85
C LYS A 163 -1.47 -17.23 7.53
N ASN A 164 -0.61 -17.91 6.77
CA ASN A 164 0.67 -18.48 7.17
C ASN A 164 1.88 -17.64 6.67
N THR A 165 1.65 -16.46 6.10
CA THR A 165 2.71 -15.59 5.56
C THR A 165 3.10 -14.51 6.56
N TYR A 166 4.39 -14.26 6.71
CA TYR A 166 4.94 -13.07 7.39
C TYR A 166 5.21 -11.99 6.34
N ASN A 167 4.57 -10.83 6.47
CA ASN A 167 4.71 -9.69 5.55
C ASN A 167 5.53 -8.59 6.23
N LEU A 168 6.82 -8.50 5.92
CA LEU A 168 7.83 -7.71 6.63
C LEU A 168 8.57 -6.80 5.66
N ASN A 169 7.84 -5.85 5.09
CA ASN A 169 8.30 -5.02 3.98
C ASN A 169 8.94 -3.72 4.45
N THR A 170 9.86 -3.19 3.64
CA THR A 170 10.41 -1.84 3.82
C THR A 170 10.10 -1.01 2.59
N LYS A 171 9.22 -0.02 2.73
CA LYS A 171 8.84 0.93 1.67
C LYS A 171 9.23 2.34 2.07
N ARG A 172 9.90 3.08 1.20
CA ARG A 172 10.29 4.47 1.47
C ARG A 172 10.34 5.32 0.20
N ALA A 173 9.89 6.57 0.32
CA ALA A 173 10.03 7.61 -0.67
C ALA A 173 10.97 8.72 -0.20
N ILE A 174 11.73 9.30 -1.13
CA ILE A 174 12.39 10.60 -0.96
C ILE A 174 11.68 11.59 -1.89
N VAL A 175 11.19 12.68 -1.31
CA VAL A 175 10.37 13.68 -2.01
C VAL A 175 11.10 15.01 -2.07
N GLU A 176 11.47 15.43 -3.27
CA GLU A 176 12.14 16.69 -3.54
C GLU A 176 11.14 17.87 -3.57
N LYS A 177 11.64 19.07 -3.90
CA LYS A 177 10.89 20.32 -3.78
C LYS A 177 9.59 20.28 -4.58
N GLY A 178 8.46 20.60 -3.95
CA GLY A 178 7.14 20.59 -4.59
C GLY A 178 6.63 19.22 -5.04
N GLY A 179 7.39 18.15 -4.82
CA GLY A 179 6.97 16.80 -5.17
C GLY A 179 5.84 16.29 -4.27
N ARG A 180 5.01 15.39 -4.81
CA ARG A 180 3.88 14.76 -4.12
C ARG A 180 4.02 13.24 -4.15
N MET A 181 3.95 12.62 -2.98
CA MET A 181 3.91 11.17 -2.81
C MET A 181 2.55 10.76 -2.25
N GLU A 182 1.98 9.67 -2.76
CA GLU A 182 0.76 9.09 -2.21
C GLU A 182 0.90 7.59 -1.99
N TRP A 183 0.56 7.13 -0.80
CA TRP A 183 0.56 5.73 -0.41
C TRP A 183 -0.87 5.27 -0.15
N ILE A 184 -1.46 4.58 -1.12
CA ILE A 184 -2.78 4.00 -1.00
C ILE A 184 -2.61 2.50 -0.74
N SER A 185 -3.10 1.97 0.37
CA SER A 185 -2.87 0.56 0.71
C SER A 185 -4.03 -0.15 1.38
N GLY A 186 -4.32 -1.37 0.94
CA GLY A 186 -5.17 -2.35 1.61
C GLY A 186 -4.34 -3.56 2.01
N SER A 187 -4.24 -3.81 3.33
CA SER A 187 -3.49 -4.92 3.90
C SER A 187 -4.45 -5.96 4.51
N MET A 188 -4.61 -7.08 3.82
CA MET A 188 -5.44 -8.21 4.28
C MET A 188 -4.66 -9.53 4.24
N GLY A 189 -5.16 -10.50 5.01
CA GLY A 189 -4.49 -11.79 5.14
C GLY A 189 -3.18 -11.69 5.94
N SER A 190 -2.25 -12.61 5.71
CA SER A 190 -1.00 -12.80 6.48
C SER A 190 -1.20 -13.26 7.93
N LYS A 191 -0.20 -13.93 8.50
CA LYS A 191 -0.13 -14.22 9.94
C LYS A 191 0.25 -12.97 10.72
N ALA A 192 1.28 -12.29 10.24
CA ALA A 192 1.78 -11.07 10.83
C ALA A 192 2.26 -10.12 9.74
N THR A 193 1.82 -8.87 9.82
CA THR A 193 2.29 -7.78 8.98
C THR A 193 3.03 -6.75 9.83
N MET A 194 4.17 -6.28 9.32
CA MET A 194 4.87 -5.09 9.81
C MET A 194 5.21 -4.21 8.62
N LEU A 195 4.37 -3.22 8.35
CA LEU A 195 4.47 -2.38 7.16
C LEU A 195 4.28 -0.91 7.53
N TYR A 196 5.33 -0.11 7.32
CA TYR A 196 5.35 1.31 7.65
C TYR A 196 5.94 2.12 6.49
N PRO A 197 5.19 2.35 5.40
CA PRO A 197 5.67 3.17 4.29
C PRO A 197 6.09 4.53 4.82
N ALA A 198 7.24 5.00 4.36
CA ALA A 198 7.88 6.19 4.89
C ALA A 198 8.11 7.24 3.80
N SER A 199 7.78 8.49 4.07
CA SER A 199 8.04 9.61 3.17
C SER A 199 9.04 10.58 3.80
N ILE A 200 10.17 10.78 3.12
CA ILE A 200 11.18 11.78 3.49
C ILE A 200 10.90 13.04 2.68
N LEU A 201 10.19 13.99 3.28
CA LEU A 201 9.88 15.29 2.68
C LEU A 201 11.12 16.19 2.75
N LYS A 202 12.01 16.02 1.77
CA LYS A 202 13.35 16.61 1.73
C LYS A 202 13.35 18.00 1.13
N GLY A 203 12.46 18.28 0.18
CA GLY A 203 12.36 19.56 -0.48
C GLY A 203 11.28 20.48 0.09
N ARG A 204 11.46 21.80 -0.07
CA ARG A 204 10.45 22.79 0.33
C ARG A 204 9.14 22.52 -0.40
N GLY A 205 8.02 22.59 0.30
CA GLY A 205 6.70 22.40 -0.33
C GLY A 205 6.40 20.95 -0.73
N ALA A 206 7.28 19.99 -0.42
CA ALA A 206 7.01 18.57 -0.65
C ALA A 206 5.82 18.12 0.19
N SER A 207 5.01 17.21 -0.36
CA SER A 207 3.82 16.72 0.32
C SER A 207 3.67 15.21 0.23
N ASP A 208 2.92 14.67 1.18
CA ASP A 208 2.66 13.23 1.28
C ASP A 208 1.23 12.94 1.73
N ASN A 209 0.62 11.90 1.17
CA ASN A 209 -0.71 11.44 1.54
C ASN A 209 -0.69 9.92 1.78
N HIS A 210 -1.10 9.48 2.96
CA HIS A 210 -1.29 8.06 3.26
C HIS A 210 -2.77 7.77 3.46
N ILE A 211 -3.29 6.79 2.74
CA ILE A 211 -4.62 6.23 3.01
C ILE A 211 -4.47 4.72 3.11
N THR A 212 -4.74 4.18 4.30
CA THR A 212 -4.41 2.79 4.63
C THR A 212 -5.58 2.06 5.27
N ILE A 213 -5.85 0.83 4.83
CA ILE A 213 -6.78 -0.11 5.47
C ILE A 213 -6.02 -1.34 5.92
N ALA A 214 -6.30 -1.78 7.14
CA ALA A 214 -5.84 -3.07 7.67
C ALA A 214 -7.03 -3.93 8.13
N PHE A 215 -7.04 -5.20 7.76
CA PHE A 215 -8.02 -6.17 8.23
C PHE A 215 -7.35 -7.35 8.93
N ALA A 216 -7.76 -7.66 10.16
CA ALA A 216 -7.28 -8.81 10.91
C ALA A 216 -8.43 -9.72 11.39
N GLY A 217 -8.35 -11.00 11.02
CA GLY A 217 -9.19 -12.08 11.56
C GLY A 217 -8.44 -12.97 12.57
N GLU A 218 -9.02 -14.15 12.84
CA GLU A 218 -8.49 -15.14 13.78
C GLU A 218 -6.98 -15.42 13.60
N GLY A 219 -6.23 -15.23 14.69
CA GLY A 219 -4.80 -15.54 14.76
C GLY A 219 -3.88 -14.60 13.97
N GLN A 220 -4.41 -13.50 13.43
CA GLN A 220 -3.65 -12.52 12.66
C GLN A 220 -3.25 -11.31 13.52
N ASN A 221 -2.06 -10.77 13.24
CA ASN A 221 -1.56 -9.55 13.85
C ASN A 221 -1.03 -8.58 12.77
N ILE A 222 -1.81 -7.57 12.44
CA ILE A 222 -1.55 -6.66 11.34
C ILE A 222 -1.11 -5.31 11.94
N ASP A 223 0.21 -5.10 12.05
CA ASP A 223 0.81 -3.86 12.55
C ASP A 223 1.25 -3.01 11.34
N THR A 224 0.43 -2.02 11.00
CA THR A 224 0.64 -1.12 9.85
C THR A 224 0.73 0.32 10.32
N GLY A 225 1.17 1.22 9.46
CA GLY A 225 1.10 2.64 9.72
C GLY A 225 1.91 3.44 8.72
N ALA A 226 2.36 4.63 9.11
CA ALA A 226 3.06 5.57 8.24
C ALA A 226 4.21 6.24 8.98
N LYS A 227 5.26 6.64 8.25
CA LYS A 227 6.34 7.46 8.80
C LYS A 227 6.63 8.66 7.91
N VAL A 228 6.40 9.86 8.42
CA VAL A 228 6.63 11.09 7.65
C VAL A 228 7.70 11.93 8.32
N TYR A 229 8.72 12.29 7.55
CA TYR A 229 9.82 13.16 8.01
C TYR A 229 9.76 14.48 7.25
N HIS A 230 9.31 15.53 7.94
CA HIS A 230 9.32 16.90 7.43
C HIS A 230 10.71 17.51 7.66
N ASN A 231 11.55 17.46 6.62
CA ASN A 231 12.93 17.94 6.67
C ASN A 231 13.13 19.30 5.97
N ALA A 232 12.06 19.90 5.46
CA ALA A 232 12.08 21.18 4.76
C ALA A 232 10.85 22.06 5.11
N PRO A 233 10.93 23.38 4.87
CA PRO A 233 9.80 24.29 5.10
C PRO A 233 8.60 23.99 4.20
N GLU A 234 7.42 24.40 4.65
CA GLU A 234 6.16 24.37 3.90
C GLU A 234 5.75 22.97 3.44
N THR A 235 6.26 21.93 4.10
CA THR A 235 5.92 20.54 3.77
C THR A 235 4.57 20.16 4.39
N LYS A 236 3.83 19.26 3.73
CA LYS A 236 2.48 18.89 4.16
C LYS A 236 2.30 17.38 4.18
N SER A 237 1.58 16.86 5.16
CA SER A 237 1.15 15.46 5.12
C SER A 237 -0.23 15.22 5.68
N THR A 238 -0.90 14.22 5.09
CA THR A 238 -2.13 13.65 5.63
C THR A 238 -1.94 12.16 5.80
N ILE A 239 -2.32 11.62 6.95
CA ILE A 239 -2.33 10.19 7.20
C ILE A 239 -3.73 9.80 7.65
N GLU A 240 -4.43 9.05 6.81
CA GLU A 240 -5.68 8.39 7.14
C GLU A 240 -5.41 6.89 7.28
N SER A 241 -5.70 6.35 8.46
CA SER A 241 -5.57 4.92 8.72
C SER A 241 -6.85 4.35 9.28
N LYS A 242 -7.37 3.36 8.59
CA LYS A 242 -8.57 2.63 8.96
C LYS A 242 -8.20 1.19 9.27
N SER A 243 -8.80 0.64 10.32
CA SER A 243 -8.53 -0.75 10.69
C SER A 243 -9.78 -1.48 11.12
N ILE A 244 -9.84 -2.76 10.75
CA ILE A 244 -10.96 -3.65 11.03
C ILE A 244 -10.42 -4.90 11.73
N SER A 245 -10.95 -5.23 12.91
CA SER A 245 -10.58 -6.44 13.64
C SER A 245 -11.80 -7.29 13.98
N LYS A 246 -11.67 -8.60 13.77
CA LYS A 246 -12.68 -9.60 14.10
C LYS A 246 -12.09 -10.95 14.52
N ASP A 247 -12.90 -11.81 15.12
CA ASP A 247 -12.59 -13.19 15.52
C ASP A 247 -11.31 -13.30 16.37
N GLY A 248 -11.09 -12.34 17.29
CA GLY A 248 -9.87 -12.25 18.10
C GLY A 248 -8.63 -11.75 17.35
N GLY A 249 -8.82 -11.23 16.14
CA GLY A 249 -7.77 -10.59 15.33
C GLY A 249 -7.26 -9.30 15.95
N ARG A 250 -6.02 -8.96 15.61
CA ARG A 250 -5.36 -7.74 16.09
C ARG A 250 -4.91 -6.86 14.95
N THR A 251 -5.45 -5.64 14.88
CA THR A 251 -4.86 -4.55 14.10
C THR A 251 -4.09 -3.61 15.02
N ASN A 252 -2.97 -3.07 14.55
CA ASN A 252 -2.30 -1.98 15.23
C ASN A 252 -1.94 -0.91 14.20
N TYR A 253 -2.26 0.33 14.52
CA TYR A 253 -1.69 1.48 13.83
C TYR A 253 -0.43 1.95 14.56
N ARG A 254 0.67 2.13 13.82
CA ARG A 254 1.91 2.70 14.34
C ARG A 254 2.40 3.82 13.41
N GLY A 255 2.19 5.05 13.85
CA GLY A 255 2.60 6.25 13.13
C GLY A 255 3.88 6.86 13.70
N LEU A 256 4.70 7.46 12.84
CA LEU A 256 5.73 8.43 13.23
C LEU A 256 5.56 9.68 12.37
N VAL A 257 5.40 10.85 12.99
CA VAL A 257 5.63 12.13 12.32
C VAL A 257 6.78 12.83 13.01
N HIS A 258 7.85 13.08 12.24
CA HIS A 258 8.99 13.85 12.68
C HIS A 258 9.01 15.18 11.94
N ILE A 259 8.98 16.29 12.66
CA ILE A 259 9.17 17.61 12.09
C ILE A 259 10.48 18.20 12.58
N ALA A 260 11.45 18.31 11.67
CA ALA A 260 12.78 18.79 11.97
C ALA A 260 12.80 20.30 12.25
N ASN A 261 13.76 20.75 13.07
CA ASN A 261 14.02 22.18 13.25
C ASN A 261 14.37 22.82 11.90
N GLY A 262 13.70 23.91 11.54
CA GLY A 262 13.82 24.55 10.22
C GLY A 262 12.70 24.20 9.23
N ALA A 263 11.86 23.20 9.51
CA ALA A 263 10.70 22.85 8.70
C ALA A 263 9.51 23.80 8.93
N LYS A 264 9.76 25.11 8.82
CA LYS A 264 8.79 26.17 9.13
C LYS A 264 7.57 26.13 8.23
N ASN A 265 6.41 26.48 8.79
CA ASN A 265 5.11 26.49 8.12
C ASN A 265 4.71 25.13 7.53
N SER A 266 5.25 24.05 8.10
CA SER A 266 4.84 22.69 7.72
C SER A 266 3.60 22.29 8.50
N SER A 267 2.81 21.39 7.94
CA SER A 267 1.58 20.92 8.56
C SER A 267 1.36 19.42 8.41
N THR A 268 0.75 18.80 9.40
CA THR A 268 0.32 17.39 9.32
C THR A 268 -1.07 17.19 9.93
N ALA A 269 -1.86 16.31 9.32
CA ALA A 269 -3.09 15.76 9.89
C ALA A 269 -2.98 14.24 9.95
N VAL A 270 -3.33 13.64 11.09
CA VAL A 270 -3.32 12.19 11.29
C VAL A 270 -4.66 11.74 11.84
N GLU A 271 -5.42 11.02 11.05
CA GLU A 271 -6.72 10.44 11.40
C GLU A 271 -6.60 8.92 11.46
N CYS A 272 -7.04 8.33 12.56
CA CYS A 272 -6.95 6.90 12.80
C CYS A 272 -8.29 6.35 13.27
N ASP A 273 -8.97 5.58 12.42
CA ASP A 273 -10.22 4.93 12.75
C ASP A 273 -10.04 3.42 12.93
N ALA A 274 -10.65 2.88 13.96
CA ALA A 274 -10.68 1.44 14.19
C ALA A 274 -12.10 0.94 14.44
N LEU A 275 -12.45 -0.15 13.75
CA LEU A 275 -13.73 -0.83 13.82
C LEU A 275 -13.54 -2.25 14.35
N MET A 276 -14.13 -2.55 15.49
CA MET A 276 -14.09 -3.88 16.11
C MET A 276 -15.44 -4.57 16.00
N PHE A 277 -15.43 -5.86 15.68
CA PHE A 277 -16.64 -6.68 15.49
C PHE A 277 -17.04 -7.51 16.70
N ASP A 278 -16.11 -7.75 17.62
CA ASP A 278 -16.32 -8.58 18.80
C ASP A 278 -15.55 -8.00 20.00
N ASN A 279 -15.63 -8.69 21.14
CA ASN A 279 -15.00 -8.24 22.39
C ASN A 279 -13.61 -8.85 22.62
N GLU A 280 -13.18 -9.79 21.78
CA GLU A 280 -11.89 -10.49 21.89
C GLU A 280 -10.81 -9.81 21.04
N SER A 281 -11.24 -9.22 19.92
CA SER A 281 -10.44 -8.45 18.97
C SER A 281 -9.90 -7.18 19.60
N THR A 282 -8.73 -6.75 19.12
CA THR A 282 -8.05 -5.56 19.65
C THR A 282 -7.56 -4.67 18.53
N SER A 283 -7.69 -3.36 18.71
CA SER A 283 -7.05 -2.37 17.85
C SER A 283 -6.24 -1.38 18.69
N ASP A 284 -4.91 -1.39 18.53
CA ASP A 284 -4.03 -0.45 19.23
C ASP A 284 -3.59 0.69 18.29
N THR A 285 -3.80 1.94 18.70
CA THR A 285 -3.29 3.12 17.99
C THR A 285 -2.08 3.69 18.72
N MET A 286 -0.91 3.67 18.09
CA MET A 286 0.38 4.07 18.67
C MET A 286 1.04 5.19 17.85
N PRO A 287 0.54 6.43 17.95
CA PRO A 287 1.13 7.58 17.26
C PRO A 287 2.39 8.07 17.99
N TYR A 288 3.43 8.40 17.22
CA TYR A 288 4.63 9.05 17.73
C TYR A 288 4.84 10.36 16.99
N MET A 289 4.78 11.47 17.72
CA MET A 289 4.95 12.82 17.16
C MET A 289 6.23 13.45 17.76
N GLU A 290 7.23 13.71 16.92
CA GLU A 290 8.47 14.37 17.30
C GLU A 290 8.53 15.75 16.61
N ILE A 291 8.11 16.79 17.33
CA ILE A 291 7.96 18.13 16.77
C ILE A 291 9.07 19.05 17.30
N ASN A 292 10.09 19.28 16.48
CA ASN A 292 11.27 20.08 16.84
C ASN A 292 11.23 21.52 16.27
N GLU A 293 10.15 21.90 15.58
CA GLU A 293 9.91 23.25 15.06
C GLU A 293 8.68 23.88 15.73
N SER A 294 8.74 25.19 15.95
CA SER A 294 7.74 25.98 16.68
C SER A 294 6.64 26.57 15.80
N THR A 295 6.90 26.75 14.51
CA THR A 295 5.96 27.35 13.55
C THR A 295 5.38 26.28 12.63
N VAL A 296 4.54 25.41 13.20
CA VAL A 296 3.94 24.26 12.49
C VAL A 296 2.52 24.00 12.98
N ASP A 297 1.70 23.40 12.13
CA ASP A 297 0.34 22.97 12.47
C ASP A 297 0.28 21.44 12.53
N VAL A 298 -0.11 20.89 13.67
CA VAL A 298 -0.14 19.44 13.89
C VAL A 298 -1.49 19.06 14.47
N ALA A 299 -2.22 18.21 13.76
CA ALA A 299 -3.45 17.61 14.23
C ALA A 299 -3.32 16.09 14.27
N HIS A 300 -3.84 15.48 15.34
CA HIS A 300 -4.01 14.04 15.43
C HIS A 300 -5.34 13.72 16.10
N GLU A 301 -6.11 12.85 15.46
CA GLU A 301 -7.32 12.26 15.98
C GLU A 301 -7.30 10.74 15.84
N ALA A 302 -7.93 10.07 16.80
CA ALA A 302 -8.07 8.63 16.79
C ALA A 302 -9.43 8.24 17.37
N THR A 303 -10.19 7.47 16.59
CA THR A 303 -11.51 6.96 16.96
C THR A 303 -11.45 5.44 16.98
N VAL A 304 -11.71 4.83 18.13
CA VAL A 304 -11.82 3.37 18.26
C VAL A 304 -13.24 3.03 18.68
N GLY A 305 -13.94 2.30 17.82
CA GLY A 305 -15.34 1.96 18.01
C GLY A 305 -15.58 0.47 17.81
N LYS A 306 -16.57 -0.03 18.54
CA LYS A 306 -17.26 -1.27 18.17
C LYS A 306 -18.46 -0.89 17.32
N ILE A 307 -18.83 -1.71 16.34
CA ILE A 307 -20.13 -1.55 15.68
C ILE A 307 -21.22 -1.65 16.74
N GLY A 308 -22.09 -0.64 16.79
CA GLY A 308 -23.20 -0.61 17.72
C GLY A 308 -24.27 -1.61 17.31
N ASP A 309 -24.80 -2.36 18.29
CA ASP A 309 -25.95 -3.24 18.08
C ASP A 309 -27.16 -2.46 17.51
N GLU A 310 -27.25 -1.15 17.81
CA GLU A 310 -28.28 -0.25 17.27
C GLU A 310 -28.15 -0.02 15.76
N ASP A 311 -26.91 0.13 15.24
CA ASP A 311 -26.67 0.35 13.81
C ASP A 311 -27.03 -0.90 13.01
N ILE A 312 -26.61 -2.08 13.51
CA ILE A 312 -26.98 -3.38 12.93
C ILE A 312 -28.50 -3.57 12.99
N PHE A 313 -29.12 -3.34 14.16
CA PHE A 313 -30.56 -3.48 14.32
C PHE A 313 -31.35 -2.54 13.41
N TYR A 314 -30.86 -1.30 13.21
CA TYR A 314 -31.47 -0.35 12.29
C TYR A 314 -31.46 -0.88 10.86
N LEU A 315 -30.31 -1.35 10.37
CA LEU A 315 -30.18 -1.93 9.03
C LEU A 315 -31.03 -3.19 8.86
N GLN A 316 -31.06 -4.07 9.86
CA GLN A 316 -31.91 -5.25 9.87
C GLN A 316 -33.40 -4.90 9.84
N SER A 317 -33.82 -3.83 10.52
CA SER A 317 -35.19 -3.33 10.46
C SER A 317 -35.61 -2.85 9.06
N ARG A 318 -34.63 -2.61 8.17
CA ARG A 318 -34.84 -2.29 6.74
C ARG A 318 -34.82 -3.50 5.83
N GLY A 319 -34.67 -4.70 6.38
CA GLY A 319 -34.77 -5.97 5.65
C GLY A 319 -33.43 -6.55 5.21
N LEU A 320 -32.31 -5.97 5.64
CA LEU A 320 -31.00 -6.60 5.50
C LEU A 320 -30.85 -7.72 6.54
N ASP A 321 -30.15 -8.79 6.19
CA ASP A 321 -29.71 -9.74 7.22
C ASP A 321 -28.49 -9.19 7.98
N ASP A 322 -28.00 -9.95 8.96
CA ASP A 322 -26.87 -9.54 9.80
C ASP A 322 -25.57 -9.33 9.00
N ASP A 323 -25.33 -10.20 8.01
CA ASP A 323 -24.12 -10.18 7.20
C ASP A 323 -24.16 -9.00 6.21
N ASP A 324 -25.28 -8.82 5.52
CA ASP A 324 -25.51 -7.68 4.61
C ASP A 324 -25.40 -6.33 5.36
N ALA A 325 -25.93 -6.26 6.58
CA ALA A 325 -25.86 -5.06 7.41
C ALA A 325 -24.41 -4.73 7.80
N LYS A 326 -23.65 -5.72 8.28
CA LYS A 326 -22.23 -5.56 8.61
C LYS A 326 -21.40 -5.19 7.39
N GLN A 327 -21.64 -5.85 6.27
CA GLN A 327 -20.97 -5.55 5.00
C GLN A 327 -21.22 -4.10 4.57
N MET A 328 -22.46 -3.62 4.65
CA MET A 328 -22.79 -2.23 4.30
C MET A 328 -22.04 -1.21 5.17
N ILE A 329 -21.93 -1.47 6.48
CA ILE A 329 -21.17 -0.61 7.40
C ILE A 329 -19.69 -0.61 7.01
N VAL A 330 -19.11 -1.79 6.74
CA VAL A 330 -17.71 -1.91 6.34
C VAL A 330 -17.44 -1.23 5.01
N SER A 331 -18.31 -1.40 4.00
CA SER A 331 -18.17 -0.76 2.70
C SER A 331 -18.14 0.75 2.81
N GLY A 332 -19.00 1.34 3.65
CA GLY A 332 -18.95 2.79 3.95
C GLY A 332 -17.69 3.18 4.72
N PHE A 333 -17.20 2.31 5.61
CA PHE A 333 -15.96 2.56 6.34
C PHE A 333 -14.72 2.56 5.44
N ILE A 334 -14.67 1.70 4.42
CA ILE A 334 -13.54 1.58 3.49
C ILE A 334 -13.64 2.49 2.25
N GLU A 335 -14.75 3.22 2.09
CA GLU A 335 -15.05 4.08 0.95
C GLU A 335 -13.88 4.99 0.54
N PRO A 336 -13.19 5.70 1.47
CA PRO A 336 -12.09 6.61 1.09
C PRO A 336 -10.95 5.94 0.33
N ILE A 337 -10.69 4.65 0.54
CA ILE A 337 -9.68 3.92 -0.25
C ILE A 337 -10.24 3.51 -1.61
N THR A 338 -11.50 3.08 -1.65
CA THR A 338 -12.10 2.62 -2.91
C THR A 338 -12.24 3.76 -3.93
N GLU A 339 -12.40 5.01 -3.48
CA GLU A 339 -12.44 6.18 -4.36
C GLU A 339 -11.08 6.49 -5.01
N GLU A 340 -9.98 6.13 -4.34
CA GLU A 340 -8.59 6.41 -4.78
C GLU A 340 -7.99 5.29 -5.64
N LEU A 341 -8.69 4.16 -5.76
CA LEU A 341 -8.28 3.02 -6.58
C LEU A 341 -9.02 3.03 -7.92
N PRO A 342 -8.39 2.56 -9.02
CA PRO A 342 -9.14 2.29 -10.24
C PRO A 342 -10.27 1.30 -9.99
N ILE A 343 -11.34 1.41 -10.78
CA ILE A 343 -12.59 0.67 -10.58
C ILE A 343 -12.35 -0.84 -10.44
N GLU A 344 -11.42 -1.42 -11.23
CA GLU A 344 -11.12 -2.84 -11.17
C GLU A 344 -10.58 -3.26 -9.79
N TYR A 345 -9.70 -2.45 -9.22
CA TYR A 345 -9.08 -2.69 -7.90
C TYR A 345 -10.01 -2.35 -6.75
N ALA A 346 -10.85 -1.32 -6.89
CA ALA A 346 -11.89 -1.01 -5.92
C ALA A 346 -12.89 -2.17 -5.79
N VAL A 347 -13.27 -2.78 -6.91
CA VAL A 347 -14.12 -3.98 -6.94
C VAL A 347 -13.41 -5.18 -6.31
N GLU A 348 -12.13 -5.39 -6.61
CA GLU A 348 -11.34 -6.46 -6.00
C GLU A 348 -11.21 -6.28 -4.48
N LEU A 349 -10.92 -5.06 -4.01
CA LEU A 349 -10.85 -4.72 -2.59
C LEU A 349 -12.16 -5.03 -1.87
N ASN A 350 -13.28 -4.56 -2.41
CA ASN A 350 -14.62 -4.83 -1.86
C ASN A 350 -14.88 -6.34 -1.78
N ARG A 351 -14.56 -7.10 -2.84
CA ARG A 351 -14.75 -8.54 -2.84
C ARG A 351 -13.86 -9.27 -1.84
N LEU A 352 -12.62 -8.80 -1.65
CA LEU A 352 -11.71 -9.36 -0.65
C LEU A 352 -12.21 -9.12 0.77
N VAL A 353 -12.72 -7.92 1.05
CA VAL A 353 -13.32 -7.59 2.34
C VAL A 353 -14.56 -8.44 2.58
N GLU A 354 -15.44 -8.60 1.58
CA GLU A 354 -16.58 -9.52 1.65
C GLU A 354 -16.15 -10.95 2.02
N LEU A 355 -15.11 -11.48 1.37
CA LEU A 355 -14.61 -12.84 1.64
C LEU A 355 -14.03 -12.98 3.04
N GLU A 356 -13.38 -11.95 3.58
CA GLU A 356 -12.91 -11.99 4.97
C GLU A 356 -14.07 -11.86 5.96
N MET A 357 -15.16 -11.18 5.59
CA MET A 357 -16.39 -11.07 6.39
C MET A 357 -17.24 -12.35 6.34
N GLU A 358 -17.29 -13.05 5.20
CA GLU A 358 -17.98 -14.32 5.01
C GLU A 358 -17.39 -15.40 5.95
N GLY A 359 -18.21 -15.92 6.86
CA GLY A 359 -17.79 -16.95 7.82
C GLY A 359 -17.43 -16.44 9.21
N SER A 360 -17.86 -15.21 9.58
CA SER A 360 -17.88 -14.67 10.96
C SER A 360 -18.87 -15.42 11.88
N LEU A 361 -18.87 -16.74 11.78
CA LEU A 361 -19.73 -17.69 12.47
C LEU A 361 -19.22 -17.89 13.89
N GLY A 362 -20.10 -17.62 14.85
CA GLY A 362 -20.14 -18.34 16.11
C GLY A 362 -20.58 -19.79 15.95
#